data_AF-A0AB36R279-F1
#
_entry.id   AF-A0AB36R279-F1
#
_cell.length_a   1.000
_cell.length_b   1.000
_cell.length_c   1.000
_cell.angle_alpha   90.00
_cell.angle_beta   90.00
_cell.angle_gamma   90.00
#
_symmetry.space_group_name_H-M   'P 1'
#
loop_
_entity.id
_entity.type
_entity.pdbx_description
1 polymer ?
#
loop_
_entity_poly.entity_id
_entity_poly.type
_entity_poly.pdbx_seq_one_letter_code
_entity_poly.pdbx_strand_id
1 'polypeptide(L)'
;MVPWHRLNGQTWWTLGVICLASFLVMGHAAFAANTKKSVPDLGPAMRFVVVRSSAPGCEPTCPEWISAEGSIEAGTPALFKRTLKALGRRKLPVVVDSPGGNVEAALALGRVLRKNKLDIAVGKTRFTGCQPEAKDCNENDAKGARYFGNAYASGAICNSACPLMFAGGIRRVVGQWAYLGVHQITTTYIRTKLQYRTTYRVVRGKKKVLSKKIVGRKNAGSYKTYEMSKSVEKRLAAYLKEMGVGQGVLETMKNTPASTIQQLAPYDMLQTKLVTSLDAVDLLTAATLCNTDPVAPNCREVPAPAGDVVAYAKPAPDASVERETVQRADVGDMRFVLVRGRSFLCDPNCPEWISAEGTISAQTPERLRQLLDKIGGRRLPVVINSPGGDVLGALAAGRLIRERKLDVAVARTDFIGCEPDKADCTAEDGVYVGLTIDASGACGAACPIMLAGGVRRLVGPRAQLTVDSTGSEQQVKTYLKDMAVGPGLLVAIRSVPASRDRQLEPDMMLKVGLTTGLESVDEFTGPTICKSAPMPENCRVVPTSEVQADAPVKL
;
A
#
# COMPACT_ATOMS: atom_id res chain seq x y z
N MET A 1 -50.93 -84.23 31.90
CA MET A 1 -52.12 -83.48 32.33
C MET A 1 -51.69 -82.08 32.75
N VAL A 2 -52.07 -81.09 31.94
CA VAL A 2 -52.06 -79.62 32.17
C VAL A 2 -53.41 -79.34 32.91
N PRO A 3 -53.65 -78.27 33.72
CA PRO A 3 -53.41 -76.90 33.26
C PRO A 3 -53.24 -75.73 34.26
N TRP A 4 -52.85 -74.59 33.65
CA TRP A 4 -53.30 -73.20 33.91
C TRP A 4 -52.96 -72.52 35.25
N HIS A 5 -52.73 -71.21 35.33
CA HIS A 5 -52.51 -70.11 34.37
C HIS A 5 -51.98 -68.97 35.25
N ARG A 6 -50.93 -68.26 34.81
CA ARG A 6 -50.63 -66.92 35.33
C ARG A 6 -50.64 -65.91 34.19
N LEU A 7 -51.49 -64.91 34.39
CA LEU A 7 -51.52 -63.61 33.70
C LEU A 7 -50.17 -62.91 33.84
N ASN A 8 -49.69 -62.24 32.78
CA ASN A 8 -49.68 -60.76 32.69
C ASN A 8 -48.85 -60.24 31.51
N GLY A 9 -49.32 -59.15 30.90
CA GLY A 9 -48.42 -58.12 30.35
C GLY A 9 -48.36 -57.92 28.84
N GLN A 10 -49.33 -58.39 28.04
CA GLN A 10 -49.28 -58.31 26.57
C GLN A 10 -50.11 -57.16 25.95
N THR A 11 -50.33 -56.06 26.67
CA THR A 11 -51.08 -54.90 26.13
C THR A 11 -50.40 -53.54 26.32
N TRP A 12 -49.16 -53.50 26.78
CA TRP A 12 -48.37 -52.25 26.89
C TRP A 12 -47.04 -52.30 26.12
N TRP A 13 -46.79 -53.36 25.34
CA TRP A 13 -45.55 -53.54 24.58
C TRP A 13 -45.67 -53.17 23.08
N THR A 14 -46.88 -52.96 22.56
CA THR A 14 -47.08 -52.66 21.12
C THR A 14 -47.09 -51.17 20.78
N LEU A 15 -47.11 -50.27 21.77
CA LEU A 15 -46.99 -48.81 21.55
C LEU A 15 -45.57 -48.27 21.80
N GLY A 16 -44.73 -48.95 22.59
CA GLY A 16 -43.32 -48.57 22.79
C GLY A 16 -42.38 -48.94 21.63
N VAL A 17 -42.73 -49.96 20.85
CA VAL A 17 -41.89 -50.46 19.74
C VAL A 17 -42.04 -49.62 18.46
N ILE A 18 -43.15 -48.89 18.29
CA ILE A 18 -43.37 -48.01 17.12
C ILE A 18 -42.62 -46.67 17.27
N CYS A 19 -42.39 -46.18 18.50
CA CYS A 19 -41.51 -45.03 18.72
C CYS A 19 -40.02 -45.38 18.66
N LEU A 20 -39.60 -46.60 19.02
CA LEU A 20 -38.19 -47.02 18.92
C LEU A 20 -37.78 -47.47 17.51
N ALA A 21 -38.71 -47.92 16.65
CA ALA A 21 -38.44 -48.17 15.23
C ALA A 21 -38.42 -46.88 14.38
N SER A 22 -38.98 -45.77 14.87
CA SER A 22 -38.89 -44.45 14.25
C SER A 22 -37.59 -43.69 14.61
N PHE A 23 -36.84 -44.17 15.61
CA PHE A 23 -35.51 -43.67 15.99
C PHE A 23 -34.34 -44.53 15.45
N LEU A 24 -34.61 -45.63 14.73
CA LEU A 24 -33.59 -46.53 14.17
C LEU A 24 -33.47 -46.49 12.62
N VAL A 25 -34.16 -45.56 11.95
CA VAL A 25 -33.98 -45.24 10.51
C VAL A 25 -33.20 -43.93 10.28
N MET A 26 -32.86 -43.17 11.33
CA MET A 26 -31.93 -42.04 11.25
C MET A 26 -30.52 -42.42 11.73
N GLY A 27 -29.98 -43.49 11.16
CA GLY A 27 -28.71 -44.08 11.58
C GLY A 27 -27.73 -44.38 10.44
N HIS A 28 -27.82 -43.73 9.28
CA HIS A 28 -26.85 -43.88 8.18
C HIS A 28 -26.68 -42.60 7.33
N ALA A 29 -26.54 -41.44 7.97
CA ALA A 29 -25.93 -40.27 7.34
C ALA A 29 -24.73 -39.81 8.18
N ALA A 30 -23.82 -40.75 8.44
CA ALA A 30 -22.49 -40.46 8.91
C ALA A 30 -21.78 -39.56 7.88
N PHE A 31 -21.41 -38.36 8.33
CA PHE A 31 -20.30 -37.56 7.82
C PHE A 31 -20.27 -37.35 6.29
N ALA A 32 -21.16 -36.49 5.79
CA ALA A 32 -20.79 -35.54 4.74
C ALA A 32 -20.32 -34.23 5.39
N ALA A 33 -19.40 -34.32 6.35
CA ALA A 33 -18.55 -33.17 6.67
C ALA A 33 -17.78 -32.89 5.39
N ASN A 34 -18.22 -31.87 4.67
CA ASN A 34 -17.50 -31.28 3.55
C ASN A 34 -16.14 -30.86 4.12
N THR A 35 -15.16 -31.77 4.04
CA THR A 35 -13.76 -31.48 4.32
C THR A 35 -13.29 -30.65 3.13
N LYS A 36 -13.73 -29.38 3.12
CA LYS A 36 -12.93 -28.30 2.55
C LYS A 36 -11.59 -28.43 3.25
N LYS A 37 -10.66 -29.13 2.59
CA LYS A 37 -9.26 -29.15 2.98
C LYS A 37 -8.89 -27.71 3.30
N SER A 38 -8.32 -27.48 4.47
CA SER A 38 -7.75 -26.21 4.86
C SER A 38 -6.64 -25.85 3.87
N VAL A 39 -7.04 -25.19 2.78
CA VAL A 39 -6.19 -24.22 2.11
C VAL A 39 -5.85 -23.21 3.21
N PRO A 40 -4.58 -22.85 3.41
CA PRO A 40 -4.25 -21.76 4.32
C PRO A 40 -5.15 -20.57 3.96
N ASP A 41 -5.92 -20.07 4.92
CA ASP A 41 -6.74 -18.88 4.71
C ASP A 41 -5.79 -17.70 4.57
N LEU A 42 -5.42 -17.41 3.33
CA LEU A 42 -4.56 -16.30 2.95
C LEU A 42 -5.38 -15.02 2.77
N GLY A 43 -6.62 -14.98 3.27
CA GLY A 43 -7.56 -13.91 3.03
C GLY A 43 -8.36 -14.08 1.73
N PRO A 44 -9.13 -13.06 1.33
CA PRO A 44 -10.08 -13.14 0.23
C PRO A 44 -9.39 -13.49 -1.10
N ALA A 45 -10.11 -14.22 -1.95
CA ALA A 45 -9.65 -14.57 -3.30
C ALA A 45 -9.36 -13.31 -4.13
N MET A 46 -8.32 -13.37 -4.96
CA MET A 46 -7.88 -12.22 -5.74
C MET A 46 -8.98 -11.70 -6.66
N ARG A 47 -9.28 -10.41 -6.53
CA ARG A 47 -10.21 -9.68 -7.39
C ARG A 47 -9.48 -8.78 -8.38
N PHE A 48 -10.12 -8.50 -9.51
CA PHE A 48 -9.64 -7.55 -10.50
C PHE A 48 -10.73 -6.54 -10.82
N VAL A 49 -10.45 -5.26 -10.56
CA VAL A 49 -11.35 -4.16 -10.87
C VAL A 49 -10.60 -3.05 -11.59
N VAL A 50 -11.27 -2.38 -12.52
CA VAL A 50 -10.72 -1.23 -13.24
C VAL A 50 -11.04 0.01 -12.42
N VAL A 51 -10.01 0.77 -12.08
CA VAL A 51 -10.11 1.96 -11.22
C VAL A 51 -9.65 3.16 -12.01
N ARG A 52 -10.44 4.24 -11.98
CA ARG A 52 -10.06 5.56 -12.47
C ARG A 52 -9.52 6.38 -11.31
N SER A 53 -8.47 7.15 -11.56
CA SER A 53 -7.90 8.04 -10.55
C SER A 53 -8.95 9.03 -10.04
N SER A 54 -9.01 9.21 -8.72
CA SER A 54 -9.71 10.31 -8.06
C SER A 54 -8.76 11.43 -7.61
N ALA A 55 -7.49 11.40 -8.06
CA ALA A 55 -6.52 12.42 -7.74
C ALA A 55 -6.92 13.79 -8.34
N PRO A 56 -6.78 14.89 -7.59
CA PRO A 56 -7.05 16.23 -8.12
C PRO A 56 -6.11 16.56 -9.27
N GLY A 57 -6.61 17.29 -10.27
CA GLY A 57 -5.81 17.79 -11.39
C GLY A 57 -5.65 16.85 -12.59
N CYS A 58 -6.34 15.70 -12.62
CA CYS A 58 -6.38 14.83 -13.80
C CYS A 58 -7.61 14.99 -14.69
N GLU A 59 -8.72 15.56 -14.18
CA GLU A 59 -9.93 15.69 -15.00
C GLU A 59 -9.72 16.70 -16.16
N PRO A 60 -10.29 16.43 -17.36
CA PRO A 60 -11.23 15.36 -17.71
C PRO A 60 -10.59 14.02 -18.08
N THR A 61 -9.25 13.95 -18.13
CA THR A 61 -8.47 12.83 -18.66
C THR A 61 -7.64 12.19 -17.56
N CYS A 62 -8.23 11.24 -16.84
CA CYS A 62 -7.58 10.61 -15.69
C CYS A 62 -6.96 9.24 -16.02
N PRO A 63 -5.87 8.86 -15.33
CA PRO A 63 -5.27 7.55 -15.51
C PRO A 63 -6.16 6.46 -14.90
N GLU A 64 -6.18 5.30 -15.54
CA GLU A 64 -6.85 4.10 -15.09
C GLU A 64 -5.84 2.97 -14.86
N TRP A 65 -6.15 2.04 -13.95
CA TRP A 65 -5.38 0.82 -13.71
C TRP A 65 -6.29 -0.34 -13.34
N ILE A 66 -5.72 -1.54 -13.30
CA ILE A 66 -6.38 -2.73 -12.76
C ILE A 66 -5.88 -2.94 -11.33
N SER A 67 -6.74 -2.76 -10.33
CA SER A 67 -6.48 -3.19 -8.94
C SER A 67 -6.61 -4.72 -8.87
N ALA A 68 -5.53 -5.39 -8.48
CA ALA A 68 -5.39 -6.83 -8.37
C ALA A 68 -5.06 -7.22 -6.92
N GLU A 69 -6.09 -7.41 -6.09
CA GLU A 69 -5.92 -7.53 -4.63
C GLU A 69 -6.49 -8.85 -4.12
N GLY A 70 -5.73 -9.56 -3.28
CA GLY A 70 -6.13 -10.82 -2.62
C GLY A 70 -5.25 -12.03 -2.97
N SER A 71 -5.69 -13.22 -2.56
CA SER A 71 -4.96 -14.48 -2.70
C SER A 71 -5.05 -15.07 -4.11
N ILE A 72 -3.93 -15.58 -4.63
CA ILE A 72 -3.86 -16.19 -5.96
C ILE A 72 -4.41 -17.62 -5.88
N GLU A 73 -5.54 -17.87 -6.52
CA GLU A 73 -6.18 -19.18 -6.57
C GLU A 73 -6.10 -19.81 -7.97
N ALA A 74 -6.47 -21.09 -8.08
CA ALA A 74 -6.48 -21.81 -9.36
C ALA A 74 -7.36 -21.11 -10.43
N GLY A 75 -8.44 -20.43 -10.00
CA GLY A 75 -9.35 -19.70 -10.89
C GLY A 75 -8.89 -18.29 -11.29
N THR A 76 -7.94 -17.70 -10.57
CA THR A 76 -7.49 -16.31 -10.75
C THR A 76 -7.01 -16.00 -12.19
N PRO A 77 -6.26 -16.87 -12.90
CA PRO A 77 -5.86 -16.60 -14.28
C PRO A 77 -7.03 -16.50 -15.26
N ALA A 78 -8.09 -17.29 -15.03
CA ALA A 78 -9.30 -17.23 -15.85
C ALA A 78 -10.07 -15.94 -15.59
N LEU A 79 -10.15 -15.50 -14.33
CA LEU A 79 -10.76 -14.23 -13.95
C LEU A 79 -10.02 -13.05 -14.61
N PHE A 80 -8.68 -13.01 -14.51
CA PHE A 80 -7.89 -11.94 -15.12
C PHE A 80 -8.07 -11.88 -16.64
N LYS A 81 -8.07 -13.04 -17.33
CA LYS A 81 -8.35 -13.09 -18.78
C LYS A 81 -9.74 -12.54 -19.14
N ARG A 82 -10.76 -12.77 -18.30
CA ARG A 82 -12.09 -12.17 -18.50
C ARG A 82 -12.05 -10.65 -18.34
N THR A 83 -11.36 -10.14 -17.31
CA THR A 83 -11.16 -8.70 -17.11
C THR A 83 -10.47 -8.06 -18.31
N LEU A 84 -9.39 -8.66 -18.82
CA LEU A 84 -8.70 -8.16 -20.01
C LEU A 84 -9.58 -8.21 -21.27
N LYS A 85 -10.40 -9.25 -21.42
CA LYS A 85 -11.37 -9.34 -22.53
C LYS A 85 -12.40 -8.20 -22.47
N ALA A 86 -12.88 -7.85 -21.27
CA ALA A 86 -13.80 -6.73 -21.07
C ALA A 86 -13.16 -5.37 -21.37
N LEU A 87 -11.85 -5.22 -21.15
CA LEU A 87 -11.09 -4.01 -21.50
C LEU A 87 -10.81 -3.84 -23.01
N GLY A 88 -10.97 -4.90 -23.80
CA GLY A 88 -10.74 -4.87 -25.24
C GLY A 88 -9.30 -4.54 -25.59
N ARG A 89 -9.07 -3.41 -26.29
CA ARG A 89 -7.73 -2.97 -26.72
C ARG A 89 -7.00 -2.12 -25.68
N ARG A 90 -7.68 -1.72 -24.59
CA ARG A 90 -7.10 -0.86 -23.54
C ARG A 90 -6.04 -1.64 -22.78
N LYS A 91 -4.85 -1.05 -22.65
CA LYS A 91 -3.74 -1.60 -21.89
C LYS A 91 -3.58 -0.79 -20.62
N LEU A 92 -4.03 -1.35 -19.52
CA LEU A 92 -3.94 -0.72 -18.21
C LEU A 92 -2.83 -1.39 -17.39
N PRO A 93 -2.05 -0.61 -16.62
CA PRO A 93 -1.11 -1.19 -15.67
C PRO A 93 -1.87 -1.95 -14.58
N VAL A 94 -1.20 -2.92 -13.97
CA VAL A 94 -1.73 -3.70 -12.85
C VAL A 94 -1.11 -3.22 -11.55
N VAL A 95 -1.94 -2.91 -10.57
CA VAL A 95 -1.51 -2.58 -9.20
C VAL A 95 -1.87 -3.77 -8.31
N VAL A 96 -0.86 -4.47 -7.77
CA VAL A 96 -1.04 -5.72 -7.04
C VAL A 96 -0.75 -5.58 -5.54
N ASP A 97 -1.66 -6.13 -4.74
CA ASP A 97 -1.47 -6.42 -3.31
C ASP A 97 -1.89 -7.87 -3.04
N SER A 98 -0.91 -8.75 -2.81
CA SER A 98 -1.18 -10.18 -2.69
C SER A 98 -0.25 -10.89 -1.71
N PRO A 99 -0.81 -11.71 -0.79
CA PRO A 99 -0.01 -12.60 0.05
C PRO A 99 0.54 -13.82 -0.72
N GLY A 100 0.18 -13.98 -2.00
CA GLY A 100 0.53 -15.13 -2.82
C GLY A 100 -0.57 -16.18 -2.86
N GLY A 101 -0.20 -17.46 -2.99
CA GLY A 101 -1.14 -18.58 -3.11
C GLY A 101 -0.67 -19.67 -4.08
N ASN A 102 -1.50 -20.01 -5.04
CA ASN A 102 -1.26 -21.08 -6.00
C ASN A 102 -0.15 -20.69 -7.01
N VAL A 103 0.97 -21.41 -6.96
CA VAL A 103 2.16 -21.19 -7.80
C VAL A 103 1.83 -21.32 -9.29
N GLU A 104 1.08 -22.36 -9.68
CA GLU A 104 0.73 -22.61 -11.08
C GLU A 104 -0.10 -21.46 -11.67
N ALA A 105 -1.05 -20.96 -10.88
CA ALA A 105 -1.86 -19.81 -11.23
C ALA A 105 -1.00 -18.53 -11.32
N ALA A 106 -0.06 -18.31 -10.41
CA ALA A 106 0.85 -17.17 -10.48
C ALA A 106 1.72 -17.18 -11.74
N LEU A 107 2.29 -18.35 -12.10
CA LEU A 107 3.05 -18.53 -13.34
C LEU A 107 2.17 -18.27 -14.58
N ALA A 108 0.91 -18.74 -14.55
CA ALA A 108 -0.04 -18.49 -15.63
C ALA A 108 -0.41 -17.00 -15.74
N LEU A 109 -0.63 -16.31 -14.61
CA LEU A 109 -0.89 -14.87 -14.58
C LEU A 109 0.29 -14.08 -15.14
N GLY A 110 1.52 -14.39 -14.74
CA GLY A 110 2.69 -13.70 -15.28
C GLY A 110 2.88 -13.91 -16.78
N ARG A 111 2.58 -15.10 -17.32
CA ARG A 111 2.51 -15.30 -18.78
C ARG A 111 1.42 -14.46 -19.45
N VAL A 112 0.26 -14.29 -18.80
CA VAL A 112 -0.82 -13.44 -19.32
C VAL A 112 -0.41 -11.96 -19.30
N LEU A 113 0.22 -11.47 -18.23
CA LEU A 113 0.78 -10.12 -18.14
C LEU A 113 1.79 -9.88 -19.27
N ARG A 114 2.77 -10.78 -19.42
CA ARG A 114 3.81 -10.70 -20.44
C ARG A 114 3.24 -10.69 -21.85
N LYS A 115 2.32 -11.61 -22.15
CA LYS A 115 1.67 -11.72 -23.46
C LYS A 115 0.92 -10.45 -23.85
N ASN A 116 0.25 -9.81 -22.89
CA ASN A 116 -0.53 -8.59 -23.13
C ASN A 116 0.31 -7.31 -23.02
N LYS A 117 1.62 -7.43 -22.73
CA LYS A 117 2.56 -6.32 -22.56
C LYS A 117 2.10 -5.33 -21.48
N LEU A 118 1.68 -5.85 -20.33
CA LEU A 118 1.18 -5.03 -19.22
C LEU A 118 2.31 -4.70 -18.24
N ASP A 119 2.29 -3.47 -17.75
CA ASP A 119 3.12 -3.04 -16.63
C ASP A 119 2.48 -3.45 -15.31
N ILE A 120 3.31 -3.60 -14.28
CA ILE A 120 2.85 -4.02 -12.96
C ILE A 120 3.61 -3.29 -11.85
N ALA A 121 2.87 -2.89 -10.83
CA ALA A 121 3.37 -2.26 -9.63
C ALA A 121 2.86 -2.98 -8.39
N VAL A 122 3.68 -3.09 -7.34
CA VAL A 122 3.17 -3.48 -6.01
C VAL A 122 2.59 -2.24 -5.33
N GLY A 123 1.31 -2.31 -4.95
CA GLY A 123 0.55 -1.20 -4.39
C GLY A 123 -0.87 -1.62 -4.01
N LYS A 124 -1.53 -0.82 -3.20
CA LYS A 124 -2.93 -0.94 -2.82
C LYS A 124 -3.75 0.16 -3.48
N THR A 125 -5.05 -0.09 -3.66
CA THR A 125 -5.99 0.93 -4.14
C THR A 125 -6.90 1.39 -3.02
N ARG A 126 -6.86 2.68 -2.70
CA ARG A 126 -7.84 3.32 -1.82
C ARG A 126 -9.01 3.77 -2.66
N PHE A 127 -10.12 3.04 -2.59
CA PHE A 127 -11.34 3.38 -3.31
C PHE A 127 -12.01 4.62 -2.71
N THR A 128 -12.59 5.45 -3.58
CA THR A 128 -13.40 6.62 -3.24
C THR A 128 -14.85 6.36 -3.65
N GLY A 129 -15.78 6.50 -2.71
CA GLY A 129 -17.19 6.20 -2.93
C GLY A 129 -17.46 4.70 -2.95
N CYS A 130 -17.50 4.11 -4.15
CA CYS A 130 -17.88 2.71 -4.33
C CYS A 130 -16.75 1.74 -3.92
N GLN A 131 -17.02 0.87 -2.94
CA GLN A 131 -16.15 -0.25 -2.59
C GLN A 131 -16.50 -1.49 -3.42
N PRO A 132 -15.53 -2.23 -3.98
CA PRO A 132 -15.78 -3.46 -4.74
C PRO A 132 -16.56 -4.54 -3.99
N GLU A 133 -16.44 -4.60 -2.66
CA GLU A 133 -17.08 -5.62 -1.82
C GLU A 133 -18.49 -5.22 -1.34
N ALA A 134 -18.92 -3.96 -1.58
CA ALA A 134 -20.23 -3.47 -1.15
C ALA A 134 -21.35 -4.06 -2.03
N LYS A 135 -22.32 -4.73 -1.40
CA LYS A 135 -23.43 -5.43 -2.09
C LYS A 135 -24.39 -4.50 -2.83
N ASP A 136 -24.53 -3.27 -2.35
CA ASP A 136 -25.50 -2.29 -2.88
C ASP A 136 -24.80 -1.17 -3.68
N CYS A 137 -23.57 -1.39 -4.12
CA CYS A 137 -22.89 -0.43 -4.97
C CYS A 137 -23.22 -0.66 -6.46
N ASN A 138 -24.32 -0.03 -6.88
CA ASN A 138 -24.62 0.16 -8.30
C ASN A 138 -23.83 1.37 -8.79
N GLU A 139 -23.22 1.23 -9.96
CA GLU A 139 -22.23 2.13 -10.54
C GLU A 139 -22.61 3.61 -10.55
N ASN A 140 -21.59 4.48 -10.49
CA ASN A 140 -21.67 5.87 -10.95
C ASN A 140 -21.85 5.91 -12.48
N ASP A 141 -22.95 5.35 -12.98
CA ASP A 141 -23.28 5.15 -14.40
C ASP A 141 -23.33 6.47 -15.21
N ALA A 142 -23.26 7.62 -14.53
CA ALA A 142 -23.18 8.94 -15.15
C ALA A 142 -21.75 9.48 -15.37
N LYS A 143 -20.68 8.84 -14.85
CA LYS A 143 -19.28 9.34 -14.92
C LYS A 143 -18.28 8.39 -15.60
N GLY A 144 -18.76 7.41 -16.36
CA GLY A 144 -17.93 6.62 -17.28
C GLY A 144 -16.93 5.63 -16.65
N ALA A 145 -16.86 5.50 -15.32
CA ALA A 145 -16.04 4.50 -14.61
C ALA A 145 -16.76 3.92 -13.39
N ARG A 146 -16.62 2.59 -13.17
CA ARG A 146 -17.26 1.87 -12.07
C ARG A 146 -16.67 2.20 -10.70
N TYR A 147 -15.34 2.27 -10.64
CA TYR A 147 -14.60 2.49 -9.41
C TYR A 147 -13.67 3.68 -9.57
N PHE A 148 -13.62 4.50 -8.53
CA PHE A 148 -12.69 5.62 -8.39
C PHE A 148 -11.77 5.35 -7.22
N GLY A 149 -10.54 5.85 -7.26
CA GLY A 149 -9.62 5.70 -6.14
C GLY A 149 -8.22 6.24 -6.43
N ASN A 150 -7.31 6.02 -5.47
CA ASN A 150 -5.90 6.36 -5.58
C ASN A 150 -5.03 5.15 -5.26
N ALA A 151 -4.01 4.88 -6.06
CA ALA A 151 -3.04 3.84 -5.77
C ALA A 151 -1.95 4.35 -4.81
N TYR A 152 -1.47 3.48 -3.91
CA TYR A 152 -0.40 3.83 -2.97
C TYR A 152 0.46 2.61 -2.63
N ALA A 153 1.74 2.81 -2.31
CA ALA A 153 2.68 1.72 -2.05
C ALA A 153 2.71 1.25 -0.58
N SER A 154 2.36 2.12 0.37
CA SER A 154 2.56 1.88 1.80
C SER A 154 1.82 0.63 2.30
N GLY A 155 2.58 -0.32 2.85
CA GLY A 155 2.05 -1.55 3.41
C GLY A 155 1.43 -2.49 2.37
N ALA A 156 1.65 -2.25 1.07
CA ALA A 156 1.31 -3.19 0.02
C ALA A 156 2.30 -4.35 0.01
N ILE A 157 1.84 -5.55 -0.27
CA ILE A 157 2.64 -6.76 -0.24
C ILE A 157 2.54 -7.53 -1.57
N CYS A 158 3.61 -8.22 -1.92
CA CYS A 158 3.64 -9.21 -2.98
C CYS A 158 4.50 -10.37 -2.50
N ASN A 159 3.88 -11.30 -1.80
CA ASN A 159 4.57 -12.38 -1.10
C ASN A 159 4.40 -13.75 -1.77
N SER A 160 5.32 -14.67 -1.46
CA SER A 160 5.23 -16.09 -1.82
C SER A 160 5.13 -16.33 -3.32
N ALA A 161 3.96 -16.71 -3.84
CA ALA A 161 3.73 -16.91 -5.27
C ALA A 161 3.55 -15.59 -6.06
N CYS A 162 3.21 -14.47 -5.40
CA CYS A 162 2.98 -13.19 -6.09
C CYS A 162 4.20 -12.70 -6.90
N PRO A 163 5.45 -12.76 -6.40
CA PRO A 163 6.66 -12.42 -7.17
C PRO A 163 6.76 -13.13 -8.53
N LEU A 164 6.23 -14.36 -8.63
CA LEU A 164 6.21 -15.10 -9.89
C LEU A 164 5.25 -14.49 -10.90
N MET A 165 4.07 -14.04 -10.46
CA MET A 165 3.16 -13.26 -11.32
C MET A 165 3.80 -11.92 -11.68
N PHE A 166 4.35 -11.21 -10.70
CA PHE A 166 4.98 -9.90 -10.85
C PHE A 166 6.10 -9.89 -11.90
N ALA A 167 6.93 -10.95 -11.93
CA ALA A 167 7.95 -11.13 -12.95
C ALA A 167 7.40 -11.07 -14.39
N GLY A 168 6.11 -11.37 -14.61
CA GLY A 168 5.46 -11.30 -15.91
C GLY A 168 5.38 -9.91 -16.53
N GLY A 169 5.38 -8.84 -15.72
CA GLY A 169 5.21 -7.46 -16.20
C GLY A 169 6.34 -6.99 -17.12
N ILE A 170 6.04 -5.99 -17.96
CA ILE A 170 7.03 -5.33 -18.84
C ILE A 170 7.85 -4.33 -18.03
N ARG A 171 7.21 -3.29 -17.50
CA ARG A 171 7.75 -2.44 -16.43
C ARG A 171 7.26 -2.97 -15.09
N ARG A 172 8.19 -3.16 -14.16
CA ARG A 172 7.99 -3.82 -12.87
C ARG A 172 8.52 -2.91 -11.79
N VAL A 173 7.65 -2.36 -10.96
CA VAL A 173 8.03 -1.40 -9.92
C VAL A 173 7.52 -1.82 -8.55
N VAL A 174 8.38 -1.63 -7.55
CA VAL A 174 8.05 -1.86 -6.14
C VAL A 174 8.51 -0.61 -5.43
N GLY A 175 7.56 0.20 -4.98
CA GLY A 175 7.91 1.39 -4.20
C GLY A 175 8.63 1.01 -2.91
N GLN A 176 9.45 1.92 -2.39
CA GLN A 176 10.24 1.71 -1.16
C GLN A 176 9.41 1.24 0.05
N TRP A 177 8.11 1.55 0.07
CA TRP A 177 7.16 1.22 1.14
C TRP A 177 6.28 -0.01 0.87
N ALA A 178 6.49 -0.65 -0.29
CA ALA A 178 5.87 -1.90 -0.65
C ALA A 178 6.83 -3.06 -0.40
N TYR A 179 6.29 -4.19 0.03
CA TYR A 179 7.04 -5.38 0.38
C TYR A 179 6.92 -6.40 -0.74
N LEU A 180 8.04 -6.86 -1.28
CA LEU A 180 8.07 -8.03 -2.14
C LEU A 180 8.94 -9.09 -1.48
N GLY A 181 8.34 -10.23 -1.17
CA GLY A 181 8.98 -11.28 -0.37
C GLY A 181 8.85 -12.67 -0.94
N VAL A 182 9.88 -13.49 -0.75
CA VAL A 182 9.95 -14.88 -1.21
C VAL A 182 10.17 -15.84 -0.05
N HIS A 183 9.77 -17.10 -0.25
CA HIS A 183 10.10 -18.22 0.62
C HIS A 183 10.00 -19.55 -0.14
N GLN A 184 10.51 -20.64 0.43
CA GLN A 184 10.50 -21.95 -0.25
C GLN A 184 9.06 -22.44 -0.51
N ILE A 185 8.84 -23.04 -1.67
CA ILE A 185 7.52 -23.53 -2.06
C ILE A 185 7.14 -24.79 -1.29
N THR A 186 6.00 -24.74 -0.62
CA THR A 186 5.44 -25.91 0.07
C THR A 186 4.63 -26.78 -0.90
N THR A 187 5.01 -28.05 -1.06
CA THR A 187 4.29 -29.03 -1.89
C THR A 187 3.45 -29.95 -1.02
N THR A 188 2.14 -30.01 -1.24
CA THR A 188 1.24 -30.94 -0.53
C THR A 188 0.95 -32.16 -1.39
N TYR A 189 1.38 -33.34 -0.94
CA TYR A 189 1.11 -34.62 -1.60
C TYR A 189 -0.15 -35.25 -1.02
N ILE A 190 -1.11 -35.57 -1.88
CA ILE A 190 -2.33 -36.28 -1.50
C ILE A 190 -2.15 -37.75 -1.88
N ARG A 191 -2.04 -38.63 -0.88
CA ARG A 191 -1.94 -40.07 -1.12
C ARG A 191 -3.34 -40.62 -1.34
N THR A 192 -3.50 -41.39 -2.42
CA THR A 192 -4.78 -42.03 -2.75
C THR A 192 -4.54 -43.51 -3.00
N LYS A 193 -5.26 -44.36 -2.27
CA LYS A 193 -5.26 -45.81 -2.48
C LYS A 193 -6.25 -46.13 -3.59
N LEU A 194 -5.74 -46.60 -4.73
CA LEU A 194 -6.54 -47.06 -5.87
C LEU A 194 -6.64 -48.58 -5.84
N GLN A 195 -7.86 -49.09 -5.87
CA GLN A 195 -8.15 -50.51 -6.08
C GLN A 195 -8.49 -50.74 -7.55
N TYR A 196 -7.84 -51.73 -8.16
CA TYR A 196 -8.06 -52.09 -9.55
C TYR A 196 -8.71 -53.47 -9.64
N ARG A 197 -9.69 -53.60 -10.54
CA ARG A 197 -10.13 -54.90 -11.06
C ARG A 197 -9.46 -55.09 -12.41
N THR A 198 -8.58 -56.08 -12.49
CA THR A 198 -7.88 -56.41 -13.73
C THR A 198 -8.37 -57.75 -14.26
N THR A 199 -8.84 -57.76 -15.50
CA THR A 199 -9.23 -58.98 -16.23
C THR A 199 -8.04 -59.44 -17.06
N TYR A 200 -7.70 -60.73 -17.00
CA TYR A 200 -6.61 -61.32 -17.79
C TYR A 200 -7.10 -62.48 -18.65
N ARG A 201 -6.40 -62.74 -19.75
CA ARG A 201 -6.50 -63.96 -20.56
C ARG A 201 -5.14 -64.63 -20.63
N VAL A 202 -5.07 -65.92 -20.36
CA VAL A 202 -3.84 -66.68 -20.48
C VAL A 202 -3.68 -67.14 -21.94
N VAL A 203 -2.55 -66.83 -22.57
CA VAL A 203 -2.23 -67.25 -23.94
C VAL A 203 -0.84 -67.89 -23.91
N ARG A 204 -0.74 -69.17 -24.31
CA ARG A 204 0.50 -69.96 -24.26
C ARG A 204 1.19 -69.91 -22.88
N GLY A 205 0.41 -70.10 -21.81
CA GLY A 205 0.90 -70.08 -20.43
C GLY A 205 1.21 -68.69 -19.85
N LYS A 206 1.13 -67.60 -20.62
CA LYS A 206 1.41 -66.23 -20.15
C LYS A 206 0.13 -65.42 -19.95
N LYS A 207 -0.01 -64.78 -18.78
CA LYS A 207 -1.13 -63.86 -18.47
C LYS A 207 -1.03 -62.60 -19.33
N LYS A 208 -2.02 -62.34 -20.18
CA LYS A 208 -2.21 -61.05 -20.87
C LYS A 208 -3.32 -60.25 -20.20
N VAL A 209 -3.05 -59.01 -19.82
CA VAL A 209 -4.05 -58.07 -19.30
C VAL A 209 -5.04 -57.74 -20.44
N LEU A 210 -6.32 -58.02 -20.25
CA LEU A 210 -7.38 -57.61 -21.17
C LEU A 210 -7.99 -56.25 -20.78
N SER A 211 -8.17 -56.00 -19.49
CA SER A 211 -8.68 -54.71 -19.01
C SER A 211 -8.24 -54.45 -17.57
N LYS A 212 -8.04 -53.18 -17.21
CA LYS A 212 -7.73 -52.73 -15.85
C LYS A 212 -8.65 -51.56 -15.51
N LYS A 213 -9.63 -51.78 -14.65
CA LYS A 213 -10.60 -50.74 -14.22
C LYS A 213 -10.36 -50.36 -12.76
N ILE A 214 -10.44 -49.07 -12.45
CA ILE A 214 -10.44 -48.59 -11.07
C ILE A 214 -11.81 -48.92 -10.46
N VAL A 215 -11.83 -49.70 -9.39
CA VAL A 215 -13.06 -50.13 -8.68
C VAL A 215 -13.18 -49.56 -7.28
N GLY A 216 -12.15 -48.85 -6.81
CA GLY A 216 -12.19 -48.15 -5.53
C GLY A 216 -11.13 -47.07 -5.44
N ARG A 217 -11.48 -45.94 -4.84
CA ARG A 217 -10.58 -44.83 -4.55
C ARG A 217 -10.76 -44.42 -3.09
N LYS A 218 -9.75 -44.64 -2.26
CA LYS A 218 -9.77 -44.21 -0.85
C LYS A 218 -8.66 -43.18 -0.61
N ASN A 219 -8.96 -42.11 0.12
CA ASN A 219 -7.94 -41.16 0.57
C ASN A 219 -7.01 -41.86 1.57
N ALA A 220 -5.69 -41.72 1.40
CA ALA A 220 -4.66 -42.33 2.22
C ALA A 220 -3.82 -41.26 2.95
N GLY A 221 -4.42 -40.11 3.22
CA GLY A 221 -3.80 -38.97 3.92
C GLY A 221 -3.05 -38.03 2.97
N SER A 222 -2.49 -36.97 3.54
CA SER A 222 -1.61 -36.04 2.83
C SER A 222 -0.42 -35.66 3.68
N TYR A 223 0.73 -35.41 3.04
CA TYR A 223 1.92 -34.89 3.70
C TYR A 223 2.45 -33.68 2.92
N LYS A 224 3.14 -32.77 3.62
CA LYS A 224 3.77 -31.59 3.01
C LYS A 224 5.28 -31.80 2.95
N THR A 225 5.90 -31.37 1.86
CA THR A 225 7.35 -31.17 1.79
C THR A 225 7.61 -29.68 1.63
N TYR A 226 8.59 -29.18 2.36
CA TYR A 226 8.94 -27.77 2.33
C TYR A 226 10.11 -27.50 1.37
N GLU A 227 10.95 -28.50 1.14
CA GLU A 227 12.01 -28.43 0.15
C GLU A 227 11.47 -28.55 -1.27
N MET A 228 12.00 -27.72 -2.16
CA MET A 228 11.71 -27.79 -3.58
C MET A 228 12.40 -28.99 -4.22
N SER A 229 11.63 -29.81 -4.94
CA SER A 229 12.21 -30.84 -5.79
C SER A 229 12.99 -30.22 -6.96
N LYS A 230 14.00 -30.94 -7.47
CA LYS A 230 14.81 -30.51 -8.63
C LYS A 230 13.98 -30.15 -9.86
N SER A 231 12.82 -30.81 -10.05
CA SER A 231 11.92 -30.52 -11.16
C SER A 231 11.20 -29.17 -10.99
N VAL A 232 10.75 -28.86 -9.77
CA VAL A 232 10.14 -27.56 -9.43
C VAL A 232 11.18 -26.45 -9.60
N GLU A 233 12.38 -26.65 -9.07
CA GLU A 233 13.48 -25.68 -9.23
C GLU A 233 13.78 -25.39 -10.70
N LYS A 234 14.01 -26.43 -11.51
CA LYS A 234 14.27 -26.27 -12.95
C LYS A 234 13.14 -25.52 -13.65
N ARG A 235 11.89 -25.79 -13.26
CA ARG A 235 10.72 -25.14 -13.84
C ARG A 235 10.64 -23.66 -13.49
N LEU A 236 10.87 -23.29 -12.24
CA LEU A 236 10.89 -21.89 -11.81
C LEU A 236 12.07 -21.13 -12.41
N ALA A 237 13.25 -21.74 -12.45
CA ALA A 237 14.43 -21.16 -13.09
C ALA A 237 14.16 -20.86 -14.57
N ALA A 238 13.55 -21.80 -15.29
CA ALA A 238 13.16 -21.60 -16.69
C ALA A 238 12.14 -20.47 -16.84
N TYR A 239 11.14 -20.41 -15.96
CA TYR A 239 10.14 -19.35 -15.96
C TYR A 239 10.74 -17.96 -15.67
N LEU A 240 11.54 -17.81 -14.62
CA LEU A 240 12.18 -16.54 -14.28
C LEU A 240 13.09 -16.08 -15.42
N LYS A 241 13.84 -17.01 -16.03
CA LYS A 241 14.63 -16.74 -17.23
C LYS A 241 13.76 -16.28 -18.41
N GLU A 242 12.63 -16.93 -18.66
CA GLU A 242 11.66 -16.51 -19.68
C GLU A 242 11.15 -15.08 -19.44
N MET A 243 10.99 -14.69 -18.17
CA MET A 243 10.57 -13.34 -17.77
C MET A 243 11.73 -12.32 -17.68
N GLY A 244 12.96 -12.73 -18.00
CA GLY A 244 14.14 -11.88 -17.93
C GLY A 244 14.61 -11.55 -16.51
N VAL A 245 14.26 -12.38 -15.53
CA VAL A 245 14.68 -12.26 -14.12
C VAL A 245 15.86 -13.20 -13.86
N GLY A 246 16.87 -12.69 -13.14
CA GLY A 246 18.08 -13.39 -12.74
C GLY A 246 17.83 -14.48 -11.69
N GLN A 247 18.81 -15.39 -11.55
CA GLN A 247 18.68 -16.56 -10.66
C GLN A 247 18.69 -16.21 -9.16
N GLY A 248 19.23 -15.06 -8.76
CA GLY A 248 19.32 -14.66 -7.35
C GLY A 248 17.98 -14.70 -6.62
N VAL A 249 16.86 -14.36 -7.28
CA VAL A 249 15.52 -14.45 -6.68
C VAL A 249 15.15 -15.90 -6.31
N LEU A 250 15.49 -16.86 -7.18
CA LEU A 250 15.23 -18.28 -6.94
C LEU A 250 16.13 -18.83 -5.83
N GLU A 251 17.38 -18.39 -5.77
CA GLU A 251 18.31 -18.77 -4.71
C GLU A 251 17.83 -18.27 -3.36
N THR A 252 17.43 -17.00 -3.25
CA THR A 252 16.81 -16.48 -2.02
C THR A 252 15.55 -17.29 -1.67
N MET A 253 14.67 -17.53 -2.64
CA MET A 253 13.46 -18.34 -2.44
C MET A 253 13.76 -19.74 -1.86
N LYS A 254 14.82 -20.41 -2.34
CA LYS A 254 15.22 -21.73 -1.84
C LYS A 254 15.81 -21.69 -0.43
N ASN A 255 16.55 -20.62 -0.11
CA ASN A 255 17.26 -20.49 1.15
C ASN A 255 16.38 -19.94 2.28
N THR A 256 15.22 -19.39 1.96
CA THR A 256 14.26 -18.90 2.95
C THR A 256 13.27 -20.00 3.37
N PRO A 257 13.20 -20.36 4.67
CA PRO A 257 12.24 -21.34 5.18
C PRO A 257 10.77 -21.00 4.88
N ALA A 258 9.93 -22.03 4.79
CA ALA A 258 8.51 -21.88 4.42
C ALA A 258 7.68 -21.19 5.52
N SER A 259 8.20 -21.17 6.75
CA SER A 259 7.61 -20.52 7.91
C SER A 259 7.93 -19.04 7.99
N THR A 260 8.82 -18.53 7.14
CA THR A 260 9.25 -17.12 7.12
C THR A 260 9.07 -16.53 5.72
N ILE A 261 9.11 -15.21 5.62
CA ILE A 261 9.13 -14.48 4.35
C ILE A 261 10.37 -13.61 4.36
N GLN A 262 11.25 -13.80 3.39
CA GLN A 262 12.39 -12.93 3.20
C GLN A 262 12.00 -11.83 2.22
N GLN A 263 11.91 -10.61 2.74
CA GLN A 263 11.77 -9.43 1.90
C GLN A 263 13.02 -9.27 1.05
N LEU A 264 12.84 -9.00 -0.24
CA LEU A 264 13.93 -8.68 -1.15
C LEU A 264 14.24 -7.18 -1.05
N ALA A 265 15.52 -6.84 -0.90
CA ALA A 265 15.95 -5.45 -0.89
C ALA A 265 15.74 -4.83 -2.30
N PRO A 266 15.34 -3.55 -2.41
CA PRO A 266 15.11 -2.90 -3.70
C PRO A 266 16.30 -2.99 -4.67
N TYR A 267 17.52 -2.84 -4.16
CA TYR A 267 18.73 -2.95 -4.96
C TYR A 267 18.95 -4.36 -5.50
N ASP A 268 18.75 -5.40 -4.67
CA ASP A 268 18.87 -6.80 -5.08
C ASP A 268 17.81 -7.15 -6.14
N MET A 269 16.59 -6.63 -5.99
CA MET A 269 15.54 -6.77 -6.99
C MET A 269 15.95 -6.13 -8.32
N LEU A 270 16.64 -4.99 -8.31
CA LEU A 270 17.11 -4.32 -9.53
C LEU A 270 18.27 -5.10 -10.18
N GLN A 271 19.24 -5.55 -9.38
CA GLN A 271 20.38 -6.36 -9.85
C GLN A 271 19.93 -7.68 -10.47
N THR A 272 18.97 -8.34 -9.84
CA THR A 272 18.35 -9.56 -10.37
C THR A 272 17.31 -9.27 -11.46
N LYS A 273 17.10 -8.01 -11.85
CA LYS A 273 16.10 -7.58 -12.84
C LYS A 273 14.68 -8.02 -12.50
N LEU A 274 14.38 -8.28 -11.23
CA LEU A 274 13.01 -8.52 -10.78
C LEU A 274 12.17 -7.24 -10.89
N VAL A 275 12.74 -6.10 -10.50
CA VAL A 275 12.21 -4.76 -10.84
C VAL A 275 12.96 -4.20 -12.03
N THR A 276 12.33 -3.30 -12.77
CA THR A 276 12.94 -2.58 -13.90
C THR A 276 13.47 -1.21 -13.51
N SER A 277 13.00 -0.65 -12.40
CA SER A 277 13.45 0.61 -11.81
C SER A 277 13.12 0.64 -10.31
N LEU A 278 13.62 1.65 -9.61
CA LEU A 278 13.31 1.91 -8.20
C LEU A 278 12.12 2.86 -8.02
N ASP A 279 11.35 3.08 -9.08
CA ASP A 279 10.14 3.89 -9.05
C ASP A 279 9.05 3.24 -8.19
N ALA A 280 8.02 4.01 -7.83
CA ALA A 280 6.86 3.53 -7.09
C ALA A 280 5.63 3.34 -8.00
N VAL A 281 4.51 2.93 -7.39
CA VAL A 281 3.22 2.76 -8.07
C VAL A 281 2.74 4.03 -8.79
N ASP A 282 3.15 5.21 -8.30
CA ASP A 282 2.81 6.53 -8.85
C ASP A 282 3.27 6.67 -10.31
N LEU A 283 4.39 6.04 -10.68
CA LEU A 283 4.87 6.01 -12.06
C LEU A 283 3.81 5.51 -13.04
N LEU A 284 2.93 4.61 -12.61
CA LEU A 284 1.90 4.01 -13.45
C LEU A 284 0.51 4.63 -13.26
N THR A 285 0.32 5.46 -12.23
CA THR A 285 -1.01 5.88 -11.75
C THR A 285 -1.17 7.37 -11.44
N ALA A 286 -0.09 8.15 -11.46
CA ALA A 286 -0.12 9.58 -11.15
C ALA A 286 -0.94 10.39 -12.17
N ALA A 287 -1.68 11.38 -11.68
CA ALA A 287 -2.47 12.32 -12.48
C ALA A 287 -1.65 12.99 -13.59
N THR A 288 -0.38 13.30 -13.31
CA THR A 288 0.54 13.97 -14.23
C THR A 288 0.81 13.19 -15.51
N LEU A 289 0.59 11.87 -15.53
CA LEU A 289 0.75 11.02 -16.72
C LEU A 289 -0.19 11.41 -17.88
N CYS A 290 -1.30 12.06 -17.57
CA CYS A 290 -2.28 12.45 -18.57
C CYS A 290 -2.07 13.85 -19.12
N ASN A 291 -1.08 14.56 -18.59
CA ASN A 291 -0.68 15.90 -19.04
C ASN A 291 0.60 15.86 -19.90
N THR A 292 1.09 14.68 -20.27
CA THR A 292 2.28 14.51 -21.12
C THR A 292 1.92 14.47 -22.61
N ASP A 293 2.87 14.82 -23.48
CA ASP A 293 2.77 14.60 -24.93
C ASP A 293 3.84 13.58 -25.38
N PRO A 294 3.46 12.38 -25.85
CA PRO A 294 2.08 11.89 -25.99
C PRO A 294 1.44 11.51 -24.64
N VAL A 295 0.10 11.57 -24.60
CA VAL A 295 -0.69 11.18 -23.41
C VAL A 295 -0.48 9.71 -23.11
N ALA A 296 -0.32 9.36 -21.82
CA ALA A 296 -0.08 7.98 -21.43
C ALA A 296 -1.25 7.06 -21.86
N PRO A 297 -0.98 5.81 -22.32
CA PRO A 297 -2.01 4.92 -22.88
C PRO A 297 -3.13 4.51 -21.92
N ASN A 298 -2.91 4.67 -20.61
CA ASN A 298 -3.89 4.34 -19.58
C ASN A 298 -4.74 5.54 -19.14
N CYS A 299 -4.54 6.70 -19.76
CA CYS A 299 -5.38 7.87 -19.56
C CYS A 299 -6.66 7.77 -20.37
N ARG A 300 -7.79 8.09 -19.73
CA ARG A 300 -9.09 8.08 -20.36
C ARG A 300 -9.83 9.36 -20.09
N GLU A 301 -10.22 10.03 -21.16
CA GLU A 301 -11.17 11.13 -21.11
C GLU A 301 -12.58 10.57 -20.82
N VAL A 302 -13.28 11.17 -19.87
CA VAL A 302 -14.73 10.98 -19.75
C VAL A 302 -15.37 12.35 -19.98
N PRO A 303 -16.26 12.48 -20.98
CA PRO A 303 -16.97 13.74 -21.22
C PRO A 303 -17.74 14.16 -19.97
N ALA A 304 -17.66 15.44 -19.62
CA ALA A 304 -18.53 16.01 -18.59
C ALA A 304 -20.00 15.76 -18.97
N PRO A 305 -20.89 15.49 -18.00
CA PRO A 305 -22.32 15.40 -18.27
C PRO A 305 -22.79 16.69 -18.96
N ALA A 306 -23.60 16.54 -20.01
CA ALA A 306 -24.14 17.66 -20.79
C ALA A 306 -24.91 18.61 -19.87
N GLY A 307 -24.30 19.73 -19.53
CA GLY A 307 -24.82 20.71 -18.59
C GLY A 307 -24.05 22.03 -18.62
N ASP A 308 -22.73 21.98 -18.80
CA ASP A 308 -21.91 23.19 -18.98
C ASP A 308 -20.95 23.00 -20.16
N VAL A 309 -21.45 23.32 -21.36
CA VAL A 309 -20.60 23.47 -22.55
C VAL A 309 -20.04 24.88 -22.57
N VAL A 310 -18.79 25.04 -22.17
CA VAL A 310 -17.93 26.09 -22.74
C VAL A 310 -16.98 25.39 -23.69
N ALA A 311 -17.18 25.63 -24.98
CA ALA A 311 -16.43 25.02 -26.06
C ALA A 311 -14.93 25.40 -25.97
N TYR A 312 -14.05 24.43 -25.78
CA TYR A 312 -12.62 24.63 -25.97
C TYR A 312 -12.30 24.59 -27.47
N ALA A 313 -12.19 25.77 -28.06
CA ALA A 313 -11.53 25.92 -29.35
C ALA A 313 -10.01 25.74 -29.20
N LYS A 314 -9.43 25.06 -30.18
CA LYS A 314 -8.01 24.74 -30.37
C LYS A 314 -7.10 25.98 -30.17
N PRO A 315 -6.00 25.91 -29.39
CA PRO A 315 -5.18 27.09 -29.17
C PRO A 315 -4.26 27.37 -30.37
N ALA A 316 -4.33 28.59 -30.88
CA ALA A 316 -3.28 29.25 -31.64
C ALA A 316 -2.32 29.97 -30.65
N PRO A 317 -1.08 30.28 -31.05
CA PRO A 317 0.00 30.60 -30.13
C PRO A 317 -0.04 32.06 -29.66
N ASP A 318 0.47 32.25 -28.44
CA ASP A 318 0.85 33.50 -27.80
C ASP A 318 -0.19 34.62 -27.74
N ALA A 319 -0.91 34.66 -26.62
CA ALA A 319 -1.18 35.92 -25.92
C ALA A 319 -1.30 35.63 -24.42
N SER A 320 -0.64 36.47 -23.64
CA SER A 320 -0.61 36.48 -22.18
C SER A 320 -2.01 36.40 -21.56
N VAL A 321 -2.33 35.26 -20.95
CA VAL A 321 -3.50 35.13 -20.08
C VAL A 321 -3.07 35.51 -18.67
N GLU A 322 -3.52 36.69 -18.23
CA GLU A 322 -3.76 37.01 -16.83
C GLU A 322 -4.59 35.86 -16.23
N ARG A 323 -3.97 35.07 -15.35
CA ARG A 323 -4.62 33.91 -14.73
C ARG A 323 -5.38 34.37 -13.50
N GLU A 324 -6.65 33.99 -13.46
CA GLU A 324 -7.48 33.90 -12.28
C GLU A 324 -6.68 33.39 -11.08
N THR A 325 -6.67 34.20 -10.04
CA THR A 325 -6.33 33.82 -8.68
C THR A 325 -7.11 32.59 -8.28
N VAL A 326 -6.44 31.43 -8.24
CA VAL A 326 -6.92 30.26 -7.49
C VAL A 326 -7.16 30.75 -6.06
N GLN A 327 -8.42 30.79 -5.65
CA GLN A 327 -8.78 31.19 -4.30
C GLN A 327 -8.09 30.24 -3.30
N ARG A 328 -7.26 30.84 -2.44
CA ARG A 328 -6.53 30.24 -1.30
C ARG A 328 -7.45 29.77 -0.15
N ALA A 329 -8.70 29.42 -0.42
CA ALA A 329 -9.74 29.31 0.59
C ALA A 329 -10.15 27.84 0.87
N ASP A 330 -9.27 27.04 1.49
CA ASP A 330 -9.70 26.00 2.45
C ASP A 330 -8.57 25.37 3.30
N VAL A 331 -7.41 26.03 3.42
CA VAL A 331 -6.35 25.58 4.33
C VAL A 331 -6.29 26.57 5.48
N GLY A 332 -6.87 26.19 6.62
CA GLY A 332 -6.88 27.00 7.84
C GLY A 332 -5.48 27.45 8.27
N ASP A 333 -5.44 28.44 9.16
CA ASP A 333 -4.18 28.95 9.73
C ASP A 333 -3.30 27.82 10.28
N MET A 334 -1.98 28.01 10.24
CA MET A 334 -1.02 27.01 10.69
C MET A 334 -1.29 26.57 12.13
N ARG A 335 -1.47 25.26 12.28
CA ARG A 335 -1.68 24.57 13.55
C ARG A 335 -0.46 23.73 13.91
N PHE A 336 -0.18 23.65 15.20
CA PHE A 336 0.90 22.84 15.74
C PHE A 336 0.31 21.84 16.73
N VAL A 337 0.53 20.55 16.48
CA VAL A 337 0.09 19.48 17.39
C VAL A 337 1.20 18.48 17.63
N LEU A 338 1.20 17.88 18.82
CA LEU A 338 2.13 16.82 19.17
C LEU A 338 1.62 15.48 18.64
N VAL A 339 2.49 14.74 17.97
CA VAL A 339 2.14 13.47 17.32
C VAL A 339 3.13 12.39 17.73
N ARG A 340 2.63 11.18 17.95
CA ARG A 340 3.42 9.96 18.18
C ARG A 340 3.19 8.97 17.05
N GLY A 341 4.28 8.33 16.62
CA GLY A 341 4.22 7.22 15.69
C GLY A 341 3.46 6.02 16.30
N ARG A 342 2.94 5.14 15.44
CA ARG A 342 2.41 3.84 15.87
C ARG A 342 2.87 2.76 14.93
N SER A 343 3.57 1.77 15.45
CA SER A 343 4.05 0.64 14.66
C SER A 343 4.53 -0.47 15.57
N PHE A 344 4.24 -1.72 15.22
CA PHE A 344 4.82 -2.90 15.86
C PHE A 344 6.36 -2.88 15.90
N LEU A 345 6.99 -2.07 15.05
CA LEU A 345 8.43 -1.90 15.04
C LEU A 345 8.95 -1.01 16.17
N CYS A 346 8.19 -0.04 16.67
CA CYS A 346 8.62 0.86 17.74
C CYS A 346 7.81 0.75 19.03
N ASP A 347 6.61 0.16 19.00
CA ASP A 347 5.74 0.07 20.19
C ASP A 347 6.49 -0.60 21.36
N PRO A 348 6.46 -0.01 22.58
CA PRO A 348 5.72 1.20 22.98
C PRO A 348 6.47 2.54 22.82
N ASN A 349 7.73 2.51 22.37
CA ASN A 349 8.66 3.65 22.36
C ASN A 349 8.76 4.31 20.98
N CYS A 350 7.62 4.62 20.34
CA CYS A 350 7.60 5.29 19.05
C CYS A 350 8.07 6.75 19.13
N PRO A 351 8.66 7.27 18.04
CA PRO A 351 9.14 8.65 18.01
C PRO A 351 7.97 9.64 18.03
N GLU A 352 8.21 10.80 18.62
CA GLU A 352 7.30 11.94 18.65
C GLU A 352 7.81 13.09 17.78
N TRP A 353 6.90 13.88 17.24
CA TRP A 353 7.20 15.08 16.47
C TRP A 353 6.11 16.12 16.60
N ILE A 354 6.43 17.36 16.20
CA ILE A 354 5.48 18.44 16.08
C ILE A 354 4.97 18.45 14.64
N SER A 355 3.68 18.21 14.44
CA SER A 355 3.05 18.42 13.13
C SER A 355 2.68 19.89 12.97
N ALA A 356 3.21 20.54 11.94
CA ALA A 356 2.96 21.93 11.57
C ALA A 356 2.21 21.97 10.23
N GLU A 357 0.88 22.06 10.26
CA GLU A 357 0.05 22.04 9.05
C GLU A 357 -0.75 23.33 8.89
N GLY A 358 -0.81 23.87 7.68
CA GLY A 358 -1.69 24.98 7.34
C GLY A 358 -0.98 26.23 6.82
N THR A 359 -1.74 27.31 6.66
CA THR A 359 -1.24 28.58 6.10
C THR A 359 -0.47 29.38 7.14
N ILE A 360 0.74 29.83 6.82
CA ILE A 360 1.54 30.69 7.72
C ILE A 360 0.82 32.04 7.86
N SER A 361 0.58 32.45 9.10
CA SER A 361 -0.04 33.73 9.44
C SER A 361 0.83 34.48 10.45
N ALA A 362 0.46 35.73 10.74
CA ALA A 362 1.12 36.52 11.78
C ALA A 362 1.05 35.86 13.19
N GLN A 363 0.07 34.96 13.40
CA GLN A 363 -0.12 34.24 14.67
C GLN A 363 0.68 32.94 14.74
N THR A 364 1.25 32.45 13.63
CA THR A 364 2.04 31.21 13.58
C THR A 364 3.17 31.16 14.63
N PRO A 365 3.98 32.22 14.85
CA PRO A 365 5.07 32.17 15.84
C PRO A 365 4.55 31.99 17.27
N GLU A 366 3.42 32.60 17.60
CA GLU A 366 2.83 32.53 18.94
C GLU A 366 2.25 31.14 19.21
N ARG A 367 1.55 30.54 18.23
CA ARG A 367 1.04 29.17 18.37
C ARG A 367 2.17 28.14 18.50
N LEU A 368 3.26 28.33 17.75
CA LEU A 368 4.45 27.50 17.90
C LEU A 368 5.05 27.63 19.30
N ARG A 369 5.18 28.86 19.82
CA ARG A 369 5.68 29.14 21.17
C ARG A 369 4.83 28.44 22.23
N GLN A 370 3.51 28.57 22.16
CA GLN A 370 2.56 27.92 23.07
C GLN A 370 2.75 26.40 23.12
N LEU A 371 2.91 25.74 21.97
CA LEU A 371 3.18 24.30 21.95
C LEU A 371 4.56 23.97 22.54
N LEU A 372 5.59 24.74 22.20
CA LEU A 372 6.96 24.52 22.69
C LEU A 372 7.08 24.67 24.20
N ASP A 373 6.33 25.62 24.79
CA ASP A 373 6.26 25.80 26.23
C ASP A 373 5.49 24.63 26.89
N LYS A 374 4.43 24.11 26.24
CA LYS A 374 3.69 22.94 26.71
C LYS A 374 4.55 21.66 26.75
N ILE A 375 5.45 21.46 25.79
CA ILE A 375 6.33 20.26 25.77
C ILE A 375 7.58 20.38 26.65
N GLY A 376 7.73 21.45 27.42
CA GLY A 376 8.68 21.52 28.54
C GLY A 376 10.16 21.40 28.17
N GLY A 377 10.57 21.97 27.03
CA GLY A 377 11.98 22.01 26.61
C GLY A 377 12.46 20.78 25.83
N ARG A 378 11.58 19.81 25.55
CA ARG A 378 11.88 18.68 24.64
C ARG A 378 12.18 19.18 23.23
N ARG A 379 13.23 18.65 22.61
CA ARG A 379 13.62 18.98 21.23
C ARG A 379 13.00 17.98 20.26
N LEU A 380 11.76 18.25 19.87
CA LEU A 380 11.05 17.42 18.91
C LEU A 380 11.23 17.98 17.49
N PRO A 381 11.40 17.12 16.48
CA PRO A 381 11.44 17.57 15.09
C PRO A 381 10.10 18.19 14.69
N VAL A 382 10.15 19.23 13.87
CA VAL A 382 8.98 19.92 13.33
C VAL A 382 8.76 19.46 11.90
N VAL A 383 7.60 18.87 11.63
CA VAL A 383 7.21 18.37 10.31
C VAL A 383 6.25 19.36 9.68
N ILE A 384 6.68 20.06 8.62
CA ILE A 384 5.96 21.17 8.00
C ILE A 384 5.24 20.70 6.73
N ASN A 385 3.95 21.01 6.66
CA ASN A 385 3.14 20.95 5.44
C ASN A 385 2.36 22.26 5.29
N SER A 386 2.84 23.16 4.45
CA SER A 386 2.30 24.51 4.31
C SER A 386 2.30 25.00 2.87
N PRO A 387 1.20 25.62 2.40
CA PRO A 387 1.19 26.35 1.13
C PRO A 387 1.99 27.67 1.19
N GLY A 388 2.52 28.04 2.36
CA GLY A 388 3.15 29.34 2.61
C GLY A 388 2.19 30.30 3.30
N GLY A 389 2.35 31.61 3.07
CA GLY A 389 1.54 32.66 3.69
C GLY A 389 2.38 33.88 4.08
N ASP A 390 2.19 34.37 5.30
CA ASP A 390 2.83 35.59 5.80
C ASP A 390 4.35 35.43 5.98
N VAL A 391 5.12 36.29 5.31
CA VAL A 391 6.59 36.26 5.32
C VAL A 391 7.15 36.61 6.70
N LEU A 392 6.55 37.57 7.40
CA LEU A 392 7.02 37.98 8.73
C LEU A 392 6.76 36.89 9.77
N GLY A 393 5.60 36.24 9.71
CA GLY A 393 5.27 35.04 10.46
C GLY A 393 6.24 33.90 10.20
N ALA A 394 6.61 33.65 8.94
CA ALA A 394 7.60 32.63 8.58
C ALA A 394 8.99 32.94 9.15
N LEU A 395 9.45 34.20 9.05
CA LEU A 395 10.72 34.66 9.62
C LEU A 395 10.75 34.48 11.14
N ALA A 396 9.70 34.90 11.83
CA ALA A 396 9.61 34.83 13.29
C ALA A 396 9.50 33.38 13.79
N ALA A 397 8.67 32.54 13.14
CA ALA A 397 8.58 31.11 13.45
C ALA A 397 9.91 30.40 13.18
N GLY A 398 10.57 30.72 12.07
CA GLY A 398 11.89 30.17 11.73
C GLY A 398 12.99 30.58 12.72
N ARG A 399 12.97 31.82 13.25
CA ARG A 399 13.89 32.22 14.34
C ARG A 399 13.62 31.42 15.61
N LEU A 400 12.36 31.21 15.98
CA LEU A 400 11.99 30.40 17.14
C LEU A 400 12.45 28.93 17.01
N ILE A 401 12.30 28.33 15.83
CA ILE A 401 12.83 26.99 15.51
C ILE A 401 14.35 26.94 15.72
N ARG A 402 15.08 27.94 15.21
CA ARG A 402 16.55 28.04 15.34
C ARG A 402 16.97 28.20 16.81
N GLU A 403 16.34 29.12 17.53
CA GLU A 403 16.61 29.41 18.94
C GLU A 403 16.44 28.16 19.82
N ARG A 404 15.41 27.36 19.54
CA ARG A 404 15.14 26.10 20.26
C ARG A 404 15.94 24.91 19.72
N LYS A 405 16.78 25.12 18.70
CA LYS A 405 17.63 24.10 18.05
C LYS A 405 16.83 22.90 17.53
N LEU A 406 15.68 23.16 16.92
CA LEU A 406 14.80 22.11 16.41
C LEU A 406 15.24 21.66 15.03
N ASP A 407 15.11 20.36 14.78
CA ASP A 407 15.20 19.78 13.45
C ASP A 407 13.87 19.97 12.70
N VAL A 408 13.94 20.15 11.39
CA VAL A 408 12.77 20.44 10.57
C VAL A 408 12.77 19.54 9.34
N ALA A 409 11.60 19.01 9.00
CA ALA A 409 11.40 18.29 7.75
C ALA A 409 10.14 18.76 7.03
N VAL A 410 10.13 18.61 5.71
CA VAL A 410 8.92 18.83 4.90
C VAL A 410 8.28 17.48 4.58
N ALA A 411 7.11 17.25 5.18
CA ALA A 411 6.27 16.06 4.96
C ALA A 411 4.85 16.38 5.47
N ARG A 412 3.86 15.57 5.08
CA ARG A 412 2.49 15.65 5.63
C ARG A 412 2.36 14.70 6.81
N THR A 413 1.62 15.09 7.85
CA THR A 413 1.23 14.15 8.91
C THR A 413 -0.13 13.52 8.58
N ASP A 414 -0.16 12.20 8.50
CA ASP A 414 -1.40 11.43 8.40
C ASP A 414 -1.81 10.95 9.80
N PHE A 415 -2.86 11.56 10.34
CA PHE A 415 -3.38 11.21 11.65
C PHE A 415 -4.15 9.88 11.59
N ILE A 416 -3.94 9.01 12.57
CA ILE A 416 -4.59 7.70 12.68
C ILE A 416 -5.62 7.75 13.80
N GLY A 417 -6.87 7.46 13.44
CA GLY A 417 -7.99 7.43 14.38
C GLY A 417 -8.52 8.84 14.67
N CYS A 418 -7.73 9.65 15.38
CA CYS A 418 -8.14 10.99 15.80
C CYS A 418 -7.45 12.10 15.00
N GLU A 419 -8.25 12.94 14.35
CA GLU A 419 -7.77 14.11 13.61
C GLU A 419 -8.02 15.40 14.42
N PRO A 420 -7.06 16.34 14.48
CA PRO A 420 -7.18 17.56 15.29
C PRO A 420 -8.36 18.48 14.94
N ASP A 421 -8.88 18.41 13.71
CA ASP A 421 -9.90 19.34 13.21
C ASP A 421 -11.33 18.76 13.29
N LYS A 422 -11.51 17.55 13.86
CA LYS A 422 -12.84 16.95 14.07
C LYS A 422 -13.37 17.28 15.46
N ALA A 423 -14.56 17.87 15.52
CA ALA A 423 -15.18 18.37 16.75
C ALA A 423 -15.36 17.32 17.87
N ASP A 424 -15.51 16.05 17.51
CA ASP A 424 -15.68 14.93 18.45
C ASP A 424 -14.37 14.20 18.77
N CYS A 425 -13.22 14.85 18.52
CA CYS A 425 -11.93 14.20 18.59
C CYS A 425 -10.90 14.97 19.43
N THR A 426 -10.66 14.49 20.64
CA THR A 426 -9.60 14.97 21.51
C THR A 426 -8.50 13.92 21.60
N ALA A 427 -7.25 14.32 21.34
CA ALA A 427 -6.10 13.47 21.54
C ALA A 427 -5.97 12.98 22.99
N GLU A 428 -5.67 11.69 23.15
CA GLU A 428 -5.33 11.09 24.44
C GLU A 428 -4.04 11.73 24.98
N ASP A 429 -4.09 12.24 26.22
CA ASP A 429 -3.03 13.04 26.84
C ASP A 429 -2.51 14.23 25.99
N GLY A 430 -3.31 14.71 25.04
CA GLY A 430 -2.92 15.78 24.12
C GLY A 430 -1.87 15.37 23.07
N VAL A 431 -1.67 14.06 22.85
CA VAL A 431 -0.77 13.49 21.83
C VAL A 431 -1.59 12.74 20.79
N TYR A 432 -1.54 13.20 19.54
CA TYR A 432 -2.20 12.50 18.44
C TYR A 432 -1.36 11.30 17.99
N VAL A 433 -2.02 10.30 17.40
CA VAL A 433 -1.32 9.21 16.74
C VAL A 433 -1.27 9.50 15.24
N GLY A 434 -0.11 9.30 14.62
CA GLY A 434 0.02 9.55 13.18
C GLY A 434 1.25 8.91 12.57
N LEU A 435 1.40 9.13 11.26
CA LEU A 435 2.57 8.78 10.46
C LEU A 435 2.93 9.97 9.57
N THR A 436 4.21 10.12 9.22
CA THR A 436 4.65 11.12 8.27
C THR A 436 4.66 10.56 6.84
N ILE A 437 4.36 11.41 5.86
CA ILE A 437 4.32 11.07 4.44
C ILE A 437 5.11 12.13 3.66
N ASP A 438 6.32 11.79 3.19
CA ASP A 438 7.16 12.70 2.39
C ASP A 438 6.51 13.10 1.05
N ALA A 439 5.81 12.16 0.41
CA ALA A 439 5.30 12.29 -0.96
C ALA A 439 4.23 13.36 -1.13
N SER A 440 3.62 13.79 -0.04
CA SER A 440 2.56 14.80 0.01
C SER A 440 2.93 16.01 0.85
N GLY A 441 4.20 16.13 1.26
CA GLY A 441 4.70 17.31 1.95
C GLY A 441 4.83 18.47 0.97
N ALA A 442 4.15 19.57 1.25
CA ALA A 442 4.28 20.82 0.51
C ALA A 442 4.88 21.91 1.41
N CYS A 443 5.75 22.74 0.84
CA CYS A 443 6.31 23.91 1.50
C CYS A 443 6.46 25.03 0.46
N GLY A 444 5.36 25.76 0.23
CA GLY A 444 5.28 26.81 -0.78
C GLY A 444 5.52 28.23 -0.28
N ALA A 445 5.75 29.16 -1.20
CA ALA A 445 5.88 30.60 -0.97
C ALA A 445 6.80 30.99 0.22
N ALA A 446 6.23 31.43 1.34
CA ALA A 446 6.98 31.81 2.55
C ALA A 446 7.48 30.61 3.39
N CYS A 447 7.00 29.39 3.15
CA CYS A 447 7.37 28.22 3.95
C CYS A 447 8.88 27.88 3.93
N PRO A 448 9.59 27.93 2.78
CA PRO A 448 11.05 27.73 2.75
C PRO A 448 11.83 28.67 3.68
N ILE A 449 11.28 29.85 4.00
CA ILE A 449 11.86 30.77 4.98
C ILE A 449 11.75 30.18 6.39
N MET A 450 10.58 29.67 6.78
CA MET A 450 10.39 28.99 8.07
C MET A 450 11.28 27.73 8.18
N LEU A 451 11.34 26.93 7.11
CA LEU A 451 12.19 25.73 7.01
C LEU A 451 13.67 26.04 7.27
N ALA A 452 14.17 27.17 6.74
CA ALA A 452 15.57 27.57 6.93
C ALA A 452 15.97 27.72 8.41
N GLY A 453 15.00 27.90 9.32
CA GLY A 453 15.21 27.92 10.76
C GLY A 453 15.79 26.64 11.36
N GLY A 454 15.58 25.48 10.72
CA GLY A 454 15.97 24.18 11.26
C GLY A 454 17.48 23.96 11.39
N VAL A 455 17.90 23.21 12.41
CA VAL A 455 19.30 22.80 12.61
C VAL A 455 19.68 21.74 11.58
N ARG A 456 18.98 20.60 11.59
CA ARG A 456 18.90 19.70 10.43
C ARG A 456 17.62 20.02 9.66
N ARG A 457 17.73 20.10 8.34
CA ARG A 457 16.65 20.43 7.42
C ARG A 457 16.57 19.30 6.41
N LEU A 458 15.48 18.54 6.43
CA LEU A 458 15.29 17.40 5.53
C LEU A 458 14.11 17.67 4.59
N VAL A 459 14.38 17.59 3.30
CA VAL A 459 13.38 17.74 2.26
C VAL A 459 13.45 16.50 1.40
N GLY A 460 12.46 15.62 1.55
CA GLY A 460 12.40 14.39 0.77
C GLY A 460 12.33 14.69 -0.74
N PRO A 461 12.86 13.82 -1.60
CA PRO A 461 12.93 14.05 -3.05
C PRO A 461 11.57 14.17 -3.77
N ARG A 462 10.47 13.86 -3.07
CA ARG A 462 9.09 13.98 -3.57
C ARG A 462 8.28 15.09 -2.89
N ALA A 463 8.88 15.84 -1.96
CA ALA A 463 8.25 17.01 -1.36
C ALA A 463 8.25 18.19 -2.33
N GLN A 464 7.16 18.95 -2.36
CA GLN A 464 7.04 20.12 -3.24
C GLN A 464 7.51 21.36 -2.48
N LEU A 465 8.56 22.02 -2.97
CA LEU A 465 9.04 23.29 -2.45
C LEU A 465 8.94 24.34 -3.53
N THR A 466 8.05 25.31 -3.33
CA THR A 466 7.93 26.46 -4.22
C THR A 466 8.38 27.74 -3.53
N VAL A 467 8.96 28.64 -4.30
CA VAL A 467 9.25 30.01 -3.88
C VAL A 467 8.53 31.00 -4.78
N ASP A 468 8.09 32.12 -4.21
CA ASP A 468 7.45 33.25 -4.90
C ASP A 468 8.19 34.58 -4.63
N SER A 469 7.90 35.61 -5.41
CA SER A 469 8.52 36.93 -5.27
C SER A 469 8.03 37.62 -4.00
N THR A 470 8.87 37.70 -2.97
CA THR A 470 8.52 38.27 -1.66
C THR A 470 8.78 39.78 -1.56
N GLY A 471 7.85 40.54 -0.97
CA GLY A 471 7.95 42.01 -0.80
C GLY A 471 8.89 42.49 0.32
N SER A 472 9.69 41.60 0.95
CA SER A 472 10.53 41.89 2.12
C SER A 472 11.98 41.41 1.96
N GLU A 473 12.53 41.60 0.77
CA GLU A 473 13.76 40.99 0.29
C GLU A 473 14.99 41.19 1.18
N GLN A 474 15.18 42.39 1.72
CA GLN A 474 16.35 42.70 2.57
C GLN A 474 16.29 41.99 3.93
N GLN A 475 15.10 41.84 4.51
CA GLN A 475 14.91 41.12 5.77
C GLN A 475 15.10 39.62 5.58
N VAL A 476 14.57 39.07 4.48
CA VAL A 476 14.76 37.67 4.08
C VAL A 476 16.24 37.38 3.84
N LYS A 477 16.95 38.27 3.14
CA LYS A 477 18.40 38.13 2.90
C LYS A 477 19.20 38.04 4.20
N THR A 478 18.95 38.95 5.15
CA THR A 478 19.62 38.93 6.46
C THR A 478 19.30 37.65 7.22
N TYR A 479 18.02 37.28 7.27
CA TYR A 479 17.57 36.05 7.93
C TYR A 479 18.22 34.79 7.34
N LEU A 480 18.23 34.62 6.01
CA LEU A 480 18.83 33.47 5.37
C LEU A 480 20.33 33.36 5.68
N LYS A 481 21.02 34.49 5.73
CA LYS A 481 22.42 34.55 6.17
C LYS A 481 22.57 34.10 7.63
N ASP A 482 21.73 34.57 8.54
CA ASP A 482 21.72 34.15 9.95
C ASP A 482 21.48 32.64 10.09
N MET A 483 20.70 32.05 9.18
CA MET A 483 20.38 30.63 9.13
C MET A 483 21.40 29.77 8.34
N ALA A 484 22.53 30.36 7.94
CA ALA A 484 23.56 29.71 7.12
C ALA A 484 23.03 29.15 5.78
N VAL A 485 22.05 29.84 5.18
CA VAL A 485 21.55 29.55 3.83
C VAL A 485 22.22 30.51 2.84
N GLY A 486 22.79 29.95 1.78
CA GLY A 486 23.51 30.68 0.75
C GLY A 486 22.61 31.63 -0.06
N PRO A 487 23.18 32.69 -0.67
CA PRO A 487 22.43 33.72 -1.38
C PRO A 487 21.70 33.20 -2.62
N GLY A 488 22.04 32.00 -3.11
CA GLY A 488 21.40 31.39 -4.28
C GLY A 488 19.91 31.15 -4.12
N LEU A 489 19.40 30.97 -2.89
CA LEU A 489 17.96 30.87 -2.65
C LEU A 489 17.25 32.20 -2.91
N LEU A 490 17.84 33.32 -2.49
CA LEU A 490 17.32 34.65 -2.76
C LEU A 490 17.32 34.95 -4.27
N VAL A 491 18.35 34.48 -4.99
CA VAL A 491 18.39 34.57 -6.46
C VAL A 491 17.26 33.74 -7.10
N ALA A 492 16.98 32.54 -6.58
CA ALA A 492 15.86 31.73 -7.05
C ALA A 492 14.52 32.45 -6.81
N ILE A 493 14.31 33.03 -5.63
CA ILE A 493 13.15 33.86 -5.27
C ILE A 493 12.97 35.05 -6.23
N ARG A 494 14.05 35.81 -6.49
CA ARG A 494 14.03 36.97 -7.41
C ARG A 494 13.74 36.60 -8.87
N SER A 495 14.16 35.41 -9.28
CA SER A 495 13.98 34.95 -10.65
C SER A 495 12.54 34.54 -10.97
N VAL A 496 11.67 34.49 -9.96
CA VAL A 496 10.26 34.13 -10.12
C VAL A 496 9.45 35.38 -10.44
N PRO A 497 8.73 35.43 -11.59
CA PRO A 497 7.76 36.49 -11.85
C PRO A 497 6.69 36.53 -10.75
N ALA A 498 6.21 37.71 -10.39
CA ALA A 498 5.28 37.93 -9.27
C ALA A 498 3.95 37.15 -9.33
N SER A 499 3.63 36.50 -10.46
CA SER A 499 2.44 35.68 -10.69
C SER A 499 2.72 34.17 -10.84
N ARG A 500 3.92 33.70 -10.50
CA ARG A 500 4.30 32.28 -10.61
C ARG A 500 5.02 31.80 -9.35
N ASP A 501 4.99 30.48 -9.20
CA ASP A 501 5.77 29.72 -8.23
C ASP A 501 6.90 29.01 -8.98
N ARG A 502 8.08 28.90 -8.35
CA ARG A 502 9.18 28.09 -8.87
C ARG A 502 9.47 26.91 -7.95
N GLN A 503 9.32 25.69 -8.47
CA GLN A 503 9.78 24.48 -7.79
C GLN A 503 11.30 24.50 -7.62
N LEU A 504 11.78 24.18 -6.42
CA LEU A 504 13.20 24.01 -6.12
C LEU A 504 13.62 22.56 -6.32
N GLU A 505 14.70 22.36 -7.06
CA GLU A 505 15.33 21.05 -7.26
C GLU A 505 16.18 20.64 -6.05
N PRO A 506 16.21 19.34 -5.67
CA PRO A 506 16.96 18.86 -4.51
C PRO A 506 18.43 19.27 -4.48
N ASP A 507 19.13 19.14 -5.60
CA ASP A 507 20.54 19.51 -5.72
C ASP A 507 20.77 21.02 -5.50
N MET A 508 19.84 21.85 -5.98
CA MET A 508 19.89 23.29 -5.76
C MET A 508 19.68 23.61 -4.28
N MET A 509 18.70 22.97 -3.63
CA MET A 509 18.42 23.16 -2.21
C MET A 509 19.61 22.78 -1.34
N LEU A 510 20.29 21.68 -1.66
CA LEU A 510 21.48 21.23 -0.95
C LEU A 510 22.64 22.20 -1.19
N LYS A 511 22.87 22.61 -2.44
CA LYS A 511 23.93 23.55 -2.82
C LYS A 511 23.81 24.91 -2.13
N VAL A 512 22.59 25.41 -1.96
CA VAL A 512 22.34 26.69 -1.25
C VAL A 512 22.18 26.49 0.25
N GLY A 513 22.26 25.27 0.77
CA GLY A 513 22.12 24.98 2.20
C GLY A 513 20.69 25.13 2.73
N LEU A 514 19.67 25.17 1.88
CA LEU A 514 18.27 25.18 2.32
C LEU A 514 17.87 23.82 2.93
N THR A 515 18.36 22.72 2.35
CA THR A 515 18.35 21.40 2.99
C THR A 515 19.75 21.07 3.47
N THR A 516 19.88 20.38 4.61
CA THR A 516 21.18 19.91 5.14
C THR A 516 21.52 18.51 4.66
N GLY A 517 20.56 17.82 4.03
CA GLY A 517 20.71 16.46 3.53
C GLY A 517 19.57 16.09 2.57
N LEU A 518 19.67 14.91 1.96
CA LEU A 518 18.68 14.39 1.00
C LEU A 518 17.85 13.25 1.59
N GLU A 519 18.04 12.97 2.88
CA GLU A 519 17.30 11.99 3.65
C GLU A 519 15.82 12.38 3.79
N SER A 520 14.95 11.39 3.99
CA SER A 520 13.52 11.61 4.23
C SER A 520 13.24 12.06 5.66
N VAL A 521 12.00 12.49 5.91
CA VAL A 521 11.50 12.74 7.28
C VAL A 521 11.64 11.53 8.21
N ASP A 522 11.77 10.31 7.67
CA ASP A 522 11.93 9.09 8.47
C ASP A 522 13.20 9.05 9.31
N GLU A 523 14.20 9.84 8.94
CA GLU A 523 15.39 10.05 9.77
C GLU A 523 15.03 10.69 11.13
N PHE A 524 13.90 11.39 11.19
CA PHE A 524 13.35 12.00 12.41
C PHE A 524 12.16 11.26 13.00
N THR A 525 11.35 10.58 12.18
CA THR A 525 10.05 10.03 12.61
C THR A 525 9.88 8.54 12.32
N GLY A 526 10.89 7.89 11.73
CA GLY A 526 10.83 6.50 11.32
C GLY A 526 10.69 5.55 12.51
N PRO A 527 9.92 4.46 12.39
CA PRO A 527 9.65 3.56 13.52
C PRO A 527 10.87 2.73 13.95
N THR A 528 12.01 2.84 13.26
CA THR A 528 13.25 2.16 13.63
C THR A 528 14.24 3.07 14.34
N ILE A 529 14.05 4.40 14.33
CA ILE A 529 15.05 5.33 14.90
C ILE A 529 15.20 5.16 16.40
N CYS A 530 14.13 4.76 17.11
CA CYS A 530 14.17 4.53 18.55
C CYS A 530 14.92 3.26 18.97
N LYS A 531 15.45 2.49 18.00
CA LYS A 531 16.35 1.36 18.24
C LYS A 531 17.82 1.71 18.04
N SER A 532 18.14 2.94 17.63
CA SER A 532 19.53 3.36 17.43
C SER A 532 20.22 3.65 18.77
N ALA A 533 21.56 3.63 18.75
CA ALA A 533 22.41 3.97 19.89
C ALA A 533 23.36 5.11 19.47
N PRO A 534 23.27 6.31 20.09
CA PRO A 534 22.34 6.68 21.16
C PRO A 534 20.88 6.83 20.66
N MET A 535 19.92 6.50 21.53
CA MET A 535 18.50 6.65 21.22
C MET A 535 18.14 8.14 21.04
N PRO A 536 17.39 8.52 20.00
CA PRO A 536 17.01 9.91 19.76
C PRO A 536 16.15 10.49 20.89
N GLU A 537 16.31 11.78 21.19
CA GLU A 537 15.58 12.49 22.25
C GLU A 537 14.06 12.53 22.04
N ASN A 538 13.61 12.34 20.79
CA ASN A 538 12.20 12.32 20.46
C ASN A 538 11.54 10.93 20.64
N CYS A 539 12.30 9.92 21.07
CA CYS A 539 11.78 8.61 21.43
C CYS A 539 11.42 8.56 22.92
N ARG A 540 10.16 8.26 23.24
CA ARG A 540 9.71 8.17 24.63
C ARG A 540 10.02 6.77 25.17
N VAL A 541 10.65 6.68 26.35
CA VAL A 541 10.69 5.44 27.14
C VAL A 541 9.45 5.43 28.01
N VAL A 542 8.48 4.58 27.69
CA VAL A 542 7.31 4.41 28.57
C VAL A 542 7.71 3.54 29.77
N PRO A 543 7.51 4.00 31.03
CA PRO A 543 7.77 3.17 32.20
C PRO A 543 6.88 1.93 32.19
N THR A 544 7.42 0.80 32.65
CA THR A 544 6.77 -0.52 32.68
C THR A 544 5.46 -0.58 33.50
N SER A 545 5.10 0.48 34.23
CA SER A 545 3.85 0.58 34.99
C SER A 545 2.61 0.88 34.13
N GLU A 546 2.76 1.44 32.92
CA GLU A 546 1.62 1.78 32.04
C GLU A 546 1.23 0.62 31.10
N VAL A 547 2.10 -0.39 30.93
CA VAL A 547 1.89 -1.54 30.03
C VAL A 547 0.87 -2.55 30.58
N GLN A 548 0.50 -2.46 31.86
CA GLN A 548 -0.46 -3.40 32.48
C GLN A 548 -1.94 -3.06 32.25
N ALA A 549 -2.27 -1.91 31.66
CA ALA A 549 -3.66 -1.51 31.43
C ALA A 549 -4.26 -2.08 30.12
N ASP A 550 -3.45 -2.32 29.09
CA ASP A 550 -3.91 -2.79 27.78
C ASP A 550 -3.33 -4.16 27.43
N ALA A 551 -3.80 -5.19 28.14
CA ALA A 551 -3.64 -6.56 27.66
C ALA A 551 -4.58 -6.80 26.47
N PRO A 552 -4.12 -7.42 25.37
CA PRO A 552 -4.98 -7.72 24.23
C PRO A 552 -6.07 -8.73 24.62
N VAL A 553 -7.31 -8.42 24.26
CA VAL A 553 -8.44 -9.36 24.29
C VAL A 553 -8.02 -10.63 23.54
N LYS A 554 -8.08 -11.76 24.24
CA LYS A 554 -7.74 -13.07 23.71
C LYS A 554 -8.67 -13.45 22.55
N LEU A 555 -8.03 -13.62 21.38
CA LEU A 555 -8.34 -14.42 20.18
C LEU A 555 -9.74 -14.30 19.55
#